data_AF-A0A377PEE6-F1
#
_entry.id   AF-A0A377PEE6-F1
#
_cell.length_a   1.000
_cell.length_b   1.000
_cell.length_c   1.000
_cell.angle_alpha   90.00
_cell.angle_beta   90.00
_cell.angle_gamma   90.00
#
_symmetry.space_group_name_H-M   'P 1'
#
loop_
_entity.id
_entity.type
_entity.pdbx_description
1 polymer ?
#
loop_
_entity_poly.entity_id
_entity_poly.type
_entity_poly.pdbx_seq_one_letter_code
_entity_poly.pdbx_strand_id
1 'polypeptide(L)'
;MRKGWMMLAGLLAVPAAVQAEEATIKQVHDKPQVKGSIIANMLVEHDNPFTLYPYDTNYLLYTETSDVNKEAIQSYSWADDARKDEVKFQLSLAFPIIRGIAGDNSVLGMSYTQRSWWQAFNRSASSPFRETNYEPQLFVGWATDYQLGDWTLRDIETGFNHQSNGRSDPTSRSWNRVYARLMAQNGNFQAQIKPWYRIPESSSKDDNPDITKYMGYYEAQIGYEWG
;
A
#
# COMPACT_ATOMS: atom_id res chain seq x y z
N MET A 1 -11.80 -2.05 -23.25
CA MET A 1 -12.64 -2.98 -22.46
C MET A 1 -12.00 -4.36 -22.25
N ARG A 2 -11.59 -5.11 -23.28
CA ARG A 2 -11.03 -6.48 -23.13
C ARG A 2 -9.78 -6.62 -22.22
N LYS A 3 -8.84 -5.65 -22.24
CA LYS A 3 -7.59 -5.73 -21.44
C LYS A 3 -7.82 -5.58 -19.93
N GLY A 4 -8.80 -4.77 -19.51
CA GLY A 4 -9.13 -4.58 -18.09
C GLY A 4 -9.74 -5.83 -17.45
N TRP A 5 -10.56 -6.56 -18.22
CA TRP A 5 -11.17 -7.81 -17.77
C TRP A 5 -10.15 -8.93 -17.56
N MET A 6 -9.10 -9.01 -18.38
CA MET A 6 -8.02 -10.00 -18.20
C MET A 6 -7.20 -9.74 -16.94
N MET A 7 -6.87 -8.47 -16.64
CA MET A 7 -6.17 -8.11 -15.39
C MET A 7 -7.02 -8.40 -14.16
N LEU A 8 -8.31 -8.04 -14.20
CA LEU A 8 -9.24 -8.34 -13.10
C LEU A 8 -9.40 -9.85 -12.87
N ALA A 9 -9.53 -10.64 -13.95
CA ALA A 9 -9.60 -12.10 -13.85
C ALA A 9 -8.31 -12.71 -13.28
N GLY A 10 -7.14 -12.18 -13.65
CA GLY A 10 -5.86 -12.59 -13.07
C GLY A 10 -5.78 -12.32 -11.57
N LEU A 11 -6.14 -11.11 -11.13
CA LEU A 11 -6.16 -10.71 -9.72
C LEU A 11 -7.12 -11.56 -8.86
N LEU A 12 -8.28 -11.94 -9.42
CA LEU A 12 -9.26 -12.80 -8.77
C LEU A 12 -8.87 -14.29 -8.78
N ALA A 13 -8.01 -14.73 -9.70
CA ALA A 13 -7.55 -16.11 -9.78
C ALA A 13 -6.41 -16.44 -8.82
N VAL A 14 -5.67 -15.42 -8.34
CA VAL A 14 -4.54 -15.59 -7.39
C VAL A 14 -4.97 -16.36 -6.13
N PRO A 15 -6.05 -16.00 -5.40
CA PRO A 15 -6.50 -16.74 -4.22
C PRO A 15 -6.74 -18.24 -4.48
N ALA A 16 -7.39 -18.56 -5.60
CA ALA A 16 -7.73 -19.94 -5.93
C ALA A 16 -6.48 -20.78 -6.23
N ALA A 17 -5.49 -20.21 -6.92
CA ALA A 17 -4.22 -20.87 -7.18
C ALA A 17 -3.43 -21.11 -5.88
N VAL A 18 -3.39 -20.11 -4.99
CA VAL A 18 -2.70 -20.23 -3.69
C VAL A 18 -3.31 -21.33 -2.84
N GLN A 19 -4.64 -21.37 -2.72
CA GLN A 19 -5.32 -22.43 -1.96
C GLN A 19 -5.07 -23.83 -2.54
N ALA A 20 -5.04 -23.97 -3.86
CA ALA A 20 -4.81 -25.27 -4.51
C ALA A 20 -3.39 -25.81 -4.22
N GLU A 21 -2.38 -24.94 -4.19
CA GLU A 21 -1.00 -25.32 -3.91
C GLU A 21 -0.78 -25.53 -2.39
N GLU A 22 -1.39 -24.72 -1.52
CA GLU A 22 -1.33 -24.91 -0.06
C GLU A 22 -1.97 -26.22 0.38
N ALA A 23 -3.06 -26.66 -0.26
CA ALA A 23 -3.66 -27.97 -0.02
C ALA A 23 -2.67 -29.14 -0.23
N THR A 24 -1.57 -28.92 -0.96
CA THR A 24 -0.50 -29.90 -1.15
C THR A 24 0.66 -29.77 -0.17
N ILE A 25 0.80 -28.64 0.54
CA ILE A 25 1.90 -28.33 1.47
C ILE A 25 1.41 -28.47 2.91
N LYS A 26 1.89 -29.50 3.64
CA LYS A 26 1.39 -29.86 4.98
C LYS A 26 2.06 -29.16 6.16
N GLN A 27 3.09 -28.34 5.97
CA GLN A 27 3.82 -27.71 7.09
C GLN A 27 4.28 -26.29 6.75
N VAL A 28 3.53 -25.29 7.21
CA VAL A 28 3.92 -23.86 7.16
C VAL A 28 4.14 -23.29 8.56
N HIS A 29 3.74 -24.00 9.62
CA HIS A 29 3.48 -23.39 10.93
C HIS A 29 4.65 -23.21 11.91
N ASP A 30 5.90 -23.50 11.53
CA ASP A 30 7.04 -23.47 12.47
C ASP A 30 8.26 -22.67 11.98
N LYS A 31 8.12 -21.82 10.95
CA LYS A 31 9.28 -21.11 10.36
C LYS A 31 9.54 -19.75 11.02
N PRO A 32 10.84 -19.36 11.17
CA PRO A 32 11.24 -18.11 11.83
C PRO A 32 10.69 -16.87 11.12
N GLN A 33 10.65 -15.74 11.83
CA GLN A 33 10.27 -14.43 11.28
C GLN A 33 11.02 -14.17 9.97
N VAL A 34 10.27 -14.12 8.87
CA VAL A 34 10.80 -13.77 7.55
C VAL A 34 10.90 -12.25 7.49
N LYS A 35 12.14 -11.72 7.52
CA LYS A 35 12.38 -10.27 7.42
C LYS A 35 11.61 -9.69 6.22
N GLY A 36 10.91 -8.58 6.41
CA GLY A 36 10.17 -7.91 5.34
C GLY A 36 8.86 -8.58 4.89
N SER A 37 8.53 -9.79 5.37
CA SER A 37 7.22 -10.40 5.12
C SER A 37 6.15 -9.76 6.01
N ILE A 38 5.20 -9.07 5.39
CA ILE A 38 4.11 -8.39 6.10
C ILE A 38 3.10 -9.43 6.59
N ILE A 39 2.75 -10.41 5.73
CA ILE A 39 1.74 -11.42 6.07
C ILE A 39 2.24 -12.33 7.19
N ALA A 40 3.46 -12.88 7.08
CA ALA A 40 4.01 -13.72 8.13
C ALA A 40 4.10 -12.97 9.47
N ASN A 41 4.46 -11.69 9.44
CA ASN A 41 4.48 -10.86 10.64
C ASN A 41 3.07 -10.68 11.25
N MET A 42 2.03 -10.47 10.45
CA MET A 42 0.65 -10.37 10.96
C MET A 42 0.10 -11.69 11.52
N LEU A 43 0.64 -12.84 11.10
CA LEU A 43 0.27 -14.15 11.65
C LEU A 43 0.89 -14.40 13.03
N VAL A 44 2.00 -13.75 13.37
CA VAL A 44 2.53 -13.78 14.73
C VAL A 44 1.52 -13.14 15.67
N GLU A 45 1.21 -13.81 16.78
CA GLU A 45 0.32 -13.27 17.81
C GLU A 45 1.12 -12.52 18.87
N HIS A 46 0.50 -11.46 19.41
CA HIS A 46 1.05 -10.66 20.49
C HIS A 46 0.05 -10.61 21.64
N ASP A 47 0.53 -10.86 22.87
CA ASP A 47 -0.31 -10.88 24.07
C ASP A 47 -0.98 -9.53 24.35
N ASN A 48 -0.31 -8.44 24.02
CA ASN A 48 -0.85 -7.10 24.18
C ASN A 48 -1.64 -6.68 22.93
N PRO A 49 -2.98 -6.51 23.01
CA PRO A 49 -3.83 -6.18 21.87
C PRO A 49 -3.57 -4.78 21.28
N PHE A 50 -2.82 -3.92 21.99
CA PHE A 50 -2.40 -2.61 21.48
C PHE A 50 -1.08 -2.65 20.70
N THR A 51 -0.43 -3.81 20.59
CA THR A 51 0.75 -3.98 19.74
C THR A 51 0.30 -4.02 18.29
N LEU A 52 0.71 -3.01 17.52
CA LEU A 52 0.34 -2.87 16.11
C LEU A 52 1.44 -3.42 15.21
N TYR A 53 1.04 -3.92 14.05
CA TYR A 53 1.96 -4.45 13.04
C TYR A 53 2.27 -3.33 12.04
N PRO A 54 3.52 -3.15 11.60
CA PRO A 54 3.82 -2.30 10.46
C PRO A 54 3.28 -2.95 9.17
N TYR A 55 2.80 -2.12 8.23
CA TYR A 55 2.45 -2.56 6.87
C TYR A 55 3.51 -2.07 5.87
N ASP A 56 3.49 -0.79 5.54
CA ASP A 56 4.55 -0.09 4.81
C ASP A 56 5.55 0.53 5.82
N THR A 57 6.56 1.21 5.31
CA THR A 57 7.53 1.97 6.11
C THR A 57 6.87 3.07 6.94
N ASN A 58 7.44 3.31 8.12
CA ASN A 58 7.08 4.41 9.01
C ASN A 58 8.28 5.34 9.11
N TYR A 59 8.11 6.62 8.73
CA TYR A 59 9.21 7.58 8.70
C TYR A 59 8.73 9.02 8.92
N LEU A 60 9.66 9.89 9.32
CA LEU A 60 9.50 11.34 9.35
C LEU A 60 10.80 11.96 8.84
N LEU A 61 10.69 12.80 7.82
CA LEU A 61 11.83 13.40 7.12
C LEU A 61 11.61 14.90 6.93
N TYR A 62 12.70 15.67 7.00
CA TYR A 62 12.76 16.99 6.37
C TYR A 62 12.99 16.81 4.87
N THR A 63 12.25 17.55 4.05
CA THR A 63 12.35 17.49 2.59
C THR A 63 12.34 18.88 1.99
N GLU A 64 12.95 19.01 0.81
CA GLU A 64 12.88 20.22 -0.01
C GLU A 64 12.54 19.80 -1.45
N THR A 65 11.42 20.28 -1.98
CA THR A 65 10.99 19.97 -3.35
C THR A 65 11.57 20.98 -4.33
N SER A 66 11.88 20.54 -5.56
CA SER A 66 12.34 21.43 -6.63
C SER A 66 11.27 22.44 -7.03
N ASP A 67 10.01 22.01 -7.06
CA ASP A 67 8.84 22.82 -7.38
C ASP A 67 7.65 22.43 -6.49
N VAL A 68 6.91 23.44 -6.03
CA VAL A 68 5.66 23.25 -5.27
C VAL A 68 4.52 23.53 -6.23
N ASN A 69 3.63 22.56 -6.41
CA ASN A 69 2.48 22.69 -7.29
C ASN A 69 1.42 23.64 -6.69
N LYS A 70 1.67 24.95 -6.76
CA LYS A 70 0.78 26.00 -6.25
C LYS A 70 -0.51 26.09 -7.06
N GLU A 71 -0.46 25.81 -8.36
CA GLU A 71 -1.63 25.83 -9.25
C GLU A 71 -2.72 24.87 -8.76
N ALA A 72 -2.35 23.64 -8.39
CA ALA A 72 -3.31 22.66 -7.89
C ALA A 72 -3.93 23.02 -6.53
N ILE A 73 -3.28 23.88 -5.75
CA ILE A 73 -3.73 24.30 -4.40
C ILE A 73 -4.17 25.77 -4.34
N GLN A 74 -4.38 26.42 -5.48
CA GLN A 74 -4.68 27.86 -5.57
C GLN A 74 -5.92 28.32 -4.79
N SER A 75 -6.82 27.40 -4.45
CA SER A 75 -7.98 27.70 -3.60
C SER A 75 -7.63 27.90 -2.13
N TYR A 76 -6.41 27.55 -1.69
CA TYR A 76 -5.96 27.76 -0.33
C TYR A 76 -5.51 29.22 -0.16
N SER A 77 -5.94 29.85 0.93
CA SER A 77 -5.62 31.26 1.23
C SER A 77 -4.12 31.54 1.40
N TRP A 78 -3.30 30.50 1.54
CA TRP A 78 -1.86 30.57 1.76
C TRP A 78 -1.04 30.00 0.56
N ALA A 79 -1.70 29.64 -0.55
CA ALA A 79 -1.04 28.96 -1.68
C ALA A 79 0.16 29.74 -2.25
N ASP A 80 0.03 31.06 -2.37
CA ASP A 80 1.08 31.94 -2.87
C ASP A 80 2.31 31.95 -1.94
N ASP A 81 2.10 31.78 -0.64
CA ASP A 81 3.13 31.71 0.39
C ASP A 81 3.69 30.29 0.60
N ALA A 82 3.22 29.29 -0.14
CA ALA A 82 3.70 27.92 0.02
C ALA A 82 5.21 27.83 -0.25
N ARG A 83 5.92 27.21 0.70
CA ARG A 83 7.36 27.01 0.70
C ARG A 83 7.75 25.66 0.12
N LYS A 84 8.98 25.56 -0.39
CA LYS A 84 9.56 24.34 -0.97
C LYS A 84 10.00 23.33 0.09
N ASP A 85 10.31 23.78 1.29
CA ASP A 85 10.68 22.93 2.40
C ASP A 85 9.45 22.48 3.21
N GLU A 86 9.35 21.17 3.42
CA GLU A 86 8.24 20.52 4.11
C GLU A 86 8.75 19.38 4.99
N VAL A 87 8.05 19.14 6.10
CA VAL A 87 8.15 17.85 6.79
C VAL A 87 7.28 16.86 6.03
N LYS A 88 7.88 15.74 5.59
CA LYS A 88 7.18 14.61 4.97
C LYS A 88 7.21 13.44 5.93
N PHE A 89 6.05 12.87 6.22
CA PHE A 89 5.99 11.65 7.03
C PHE A 89 5.01 10.63 6.48
N GLN A 90 5.26 9.37 6.81
CA GLN A 90 4.39 8.25 6.54
C GLN A 90 4.15 7.46 7.83
N LEU A 91 2.87 7.20 8.10
CA LEU A 91 2.42 6.23 9.08
C LEU A 91 1.80 5.06 8.32
N SER A 92 2.17 3.83 8.63
CA SER A 92 1.60 2.65 7.98
C SER A 92 1.50 1.47 8.92
N LEU A 93 0.26 1.01 9.13
CA LEU A 93 -0.09 0.00 10.13
C LEU A 93 -0.98 -1.08 9.50
N ALA A 94 -0.83 -2.29 10.01
CA ALA A 94 -1.60 -3.47 9.65
C ALA A 94 -2.37 -4.01 10.86
N PHE A 95 -3.56 -4.53 10.60
CA PHE A 95 -4.52 -4.99 11.60
C PHE A 95 -5.05 -6.36 11.16
N PRO A 96 -4.53 -7.47 11.72
CA PRO A 96 -5.10 -8.79 11.46
C PRO A 96 -6.51 -8.87 12.08
N ILE A 97 -7.50 -9.24 11.27
CA ILE A 97 -8.90 -9.37 11.71
C ILE A 97 -9.25 -10.84 11.96
N ILE A 98 -9.02 -11.69 10.96
CA ILE A 98 -9.30 -13.14 11.05
C ILE A 98 -8.11 -13.89 10.47
N ARG A 99 -7.35 -14.56 11.34
CA ARG A 99 -6.32 -15.53 10.91
C ARG A 99 -6.99 -16.85 10.54
N GLY A 100 -6.41 -17.59 9.61
CA GLY A 100 -6.93 -18.91 9.20
C GLY A 100 -8.11 -18.85 8.23
N ILE A 101 -8.50 -17.68 7.71
CA ILE A 101 -9.74 -17.52 6.92
C ILE A 101 -9.79 -18.38 5.65
N ALA A 102 -8.62 -18.69 5.09
CA ALA A 102 -8.44 -19.35 3.81
C ALA A 102 -7.20 -20.28 3.82
N GLY A 103 -6.95 -20.99 4.94
CA GLY A 103 -5.74 -21.79 5.19
C GLY A 103 -4.98 -21.32 6.44
N ASP A 104 -4.18 -22.17 7.07
CA ASP A 104 -3.52 -21.86 8.36
C ASP A 104 -2.48 -20.73 8.25
N ASN A 105 -1.99 -20.46 7.04
CA ASN A 105 -1.03 -19.40 6.74
C ASN A 105 -1.70 -18.11 6.22
N SER A 106 -3.03 -17.97 6.37
CA SER A 106 -3.80 -16.89 5.77
C SER A 106 -4.38 -15.92 6.79
N VAL A 107 -4.65 -14.69 6.35
CA VAL A 107 -5.25 -13.65 7.19
C VAL A 107 -6.15 -12.74 6.38
N LEU A 108 -7.37 -12.50 6.87
CA LEU A 108 -8.15 -11.31 6.54
C LEU A 108 -7.59 -10.15 7.36
N GLY A 109 -7.06 -9.15 6.68
CA GLY A 109 -6.42 -8.00 7.31
C GLY A 109 -6.93 -6.68 6.78
N MET A 110 -6.76 -5.64 7.60
CA MET A 110 -6.85 -4.26 7.17
C MET A 110 -5.48 -3.61 7.29
N SER A 111 -5.23 -2.59 6.47
CA SER A 111 -4.11 -1.68 6.71
C SER A 111 -4.56 -0.24 6.54
N TYR A 112 -3.79 0.66 7.13
CA TYR A 112 -3.96 2.09 6.99
C TYR A 112 -2.60 2.72 6.75
N THR A 113 -2.42 3.33 5.58
CA THR A 113 -1.25 4.14 5.27
C THR A 113 -1.66 5.59 5.13
N GLN A 114 -0.95 6.50 5.80
CA GLN A 114 -1.14 7.94 5.69
C GLN A 114 0.17 8.58 5.30
N ARG A 115 0.15 9.42 4.26
CA ARG A 115 1.30 10.23 3.83
C ARG A 115 0.94 11.70 3.94
N SER A 116 1.75 12.48 4.64
CA SER A 116 1.45 13.90 4.87
C SER A 116 2.64 14.79 4.49
N TRP A 117 2.32 15.95 3.93
CA TRP A 117 3.25 17.03 3.59
C TRP A 117 2.86 18.28 4.39
N TRP A 118 3.72 18.61 5.34
CA TRP A 118 3.47 19.66 6.32
C TRP A 118 4.42 20.82 6.10
N GLN A 119 3.86 22.03 5.91
CA GLN A 119 4.61 23.29 5.83
C GLN A 119 5.09 23.73 7.23
N ALA A 120 5.74 22.84 7.99
CA ALA A 120 6.09 23.02 9.40
C ALA A 120 6.86 24.33 9.67
N PHE A 121 7.69 24.74 8.72
CA PHE A 121 8.55 25.93 8.81
C PHE A 121 7.91 27.19 8.21
N ASN A 122 6.71 27.10 7.62
CA ASN A 122 5.99 28.22 7.04
C ASN A 122 5.17 28.97 8.10
N ARG A 123 5.87 29.60 9.05
CA ARG A 123 5.23 30.30 10.17
C ARG A 123 4.36 31.48 9.73
N SER A 124 4.71 32.15 8.62
CA SER A 124 3.91 33.22 8.03
C SER A 124 2.51 32.76 7.60
N ALA A 125 2.38 31.51 7.15
CA ALA A 125 1.10 30.88 6.81
C ALA A 125 0.48 30.07 7.96
N SER A 126 1.01 30.16 9.19
CA SER A 126 0.61 29.34 10.35
C SER A 126 0.88 27.83 10.19
N SER A 127 1.95 27.47 9.50
CA SER A 127 2.45 26.11 9.34
C SER A 127 1.39 25.07 8.89
N PRO A 128 0.70 25.29 7.76
CA PRO A 128 -0.43 24.45 7.35
C PRO A 128 0.02 23.07 6.83
N PHE A 129 -0.86 22.08 6.89
CA PHE A 129 -0.70 20.87 6.09
C PHE A 129 -1.10 21.16 4.65
N ARG A 130 -0.16 20.96 3.72
CA ARG A 130 -0.44 21.11 2.29
C ARG A 130 -1.30 19.97 1.80
N GLU A 131 -0.87 18.75 2.09
CA GLU A 131 -1.55 17.56 1.61
C GLU A 131 -1.45 16.42 2.61
N THR A 132 -2.51 15.64 2.71
CA THR A 132 -2.52 14.36 3.42
C THR A 132 -3.23 13.36 2.55
N ASN A 133 -2.63 12.21 2.29
CA ASN A 133 -3.29 11.10 1.60
C ASN A 133 -3.57 9.98 2.59
N TYR A 134 -4.82 9.54 2.61
CA TYR A 134 -5.36 8.46 3.42
C TYR A 134 -5.56 7.24 2.52
N GLU A 135 -4.91 6.13 2.86
CA GLU A 135 -4.90 4.91 2.05
C GLU A 135 -5.26 3.69 2.89
N PRO A 136 -6.54 3.50 3.25
CA PRO A 136 -7.01 2.27 3.89
C PRO A 136 -7.14 1.12 2.88
N GLN A 137 -6.87 -0.09 3.36
CA GLN A 137 -7.01 -1.32 2.59
C GLN A 137 -7.72 -2.41 3.39
N LEU A 138 -8.45 -3.27 2.68
CA LEU A 138 -9.01 -4.53 3.19
C LEU A 138 -8.56 -5.64 2.25
N PHE A 139 -7.95 -6.69 2.80
CA PHE A 139 -7.28 -7.71 1.99
C PHE A 139 -7.34 -9.09 2.62
N VAL A 140 -7.13 -10.10 1.79
CA VAL A 140 -6.74 -11.44 2.23
C VAL A 140 -5.29 -11.66 1.81
N GLY A 141 -4.46 -12.12 2.74
CA GLY A 141 -3.05 -12.42 2.49
C GLY A 141 -2.66 -13.82 2.95
N TRP A 142 -1.67 -14.39 2.30
CA TRP A 142 -1.06 -15.69 2.59
C TRP A 142 0.46 -15.53 2.75
N ALA A 143 1.01 -16.16 3.79
CA ALA A 143 2.44 -16.35 3.94
C ALA A 143 2.85 -17.65 3.23
N THR A 144 3.65 -17.57 2.18
CA THR A 144 3.98 -18.68 1.29
C THR A 144 5.48 -19.01 1.28
N ASP A 145 5.82 -20.16 0.71
CA ASP A 145 7.21 -20.63 0.53
C ASP A 145 7.47 -21.13 -0.91
N TYR A 146 6.74 -20.60 -1.89
CA TYR A 146 6.83 -21.08 -3.28
C TYR A 146 8.17 -20.73 -3.90
N GLN A 147 8.87 -21.73 -4.43
CA GLN A 147 10.17 -21.56 -5.08
C GLN A 147 9.98 -21.19 -6.55
N LEU A 148 10.58 -20.07 -6.96
CA LEU A 148 10.58 -19.52 -8.31
C LEU A 148 12.04 -19.35 -8.76
N GLY A 149 12.69 -20.46 -9.12
CA GLY A 149 14.14 -20.50 -9.31
C GLY A 149 14.85 -20.27 -7.98
N ASP A 150 15.77 -19.30 -7.93
CA ASP A 150 16.49 -18.92 -6.70
C ASP A 150 15.69 -18.00 -5.77
N TRP A 151 14.49 -17.58 -6.19
CA TRP A 151 13.61 -16.72 -5.41
C TRP A 151 12.57 -17.54 -4.64
N THR A 152 12.26 -17.12 -3.42
CA THR A 152 11.10 -17.64 -2.67
C THR A 152 10.02 -16.56 -2.62
N LEU A 153 8.83 -16.86 -3.14
CA LEU A 153 7.64 -16.02 -2.99
C LEU A 153 7.08 -16.18 -1.57
N ARG A 154 7.13 -15.11 -0.78
CA ARG A 154 6.84 -15.09 0.66
C ARG A 154 5.48 -14.51 1.01
N ASP A 155 5.06 -13.47 0.30
CA ASP A 155 3.74 -12.89 0.49
C ASP A 155 2.95 -12.94 -0.80
N ILE A 156 1.70 -13.37 -0.67
CA ILE A 156 0.67 -13.15 -1.67
C ILE A 156 -0.49 -12.47 -0.97
N GLU A 157 -0.92 -11.33 -1.48
CA GLU A 157 -2.02 -10.54 -0.92
C GLU A 157 -2.90 -10.04 -2.06
N THR A 158 -4.22 -10.07 -1.88
CA THR A 158 -5.16 -9.42 -2.79
C THR A 158 -6.21 -8.69 -1.98
N GLY A 159 -6.65 -7.54 -2.50
CA GLY A 159 -7.54 -6.71 -1.72
C GLY A 159 -8.10 -5.52 -2.47
N PHE A 160 -8.89 -4.77 -1.71
CA PHE A 160 -9.41 -3.47 -2.09
C PHE A 160 -8.57 -2.38 -1.41
N ASN A 161 -8.29 -1.33 -2.17
CA ASN A 161 -7.56 -0.16 -1.74
C ASN A 161 -8.36 1.10 -2.12
N HIS A 162 -8.63 1.93 -1.13
CA HIS A 162 -9.11 3.28 -1.35
C HIS A 162 -7.95 4.23 -1.07
N GLN A 163 -7.76 5.24 -1.91
CA GLN A 163 -6.83 6.33 -1.62
C GLN A 163 -7.49 7.66 -1.93
N SER A 164 -7.52 8.55 -0.95
CA SER A 164 -8.04 9.91 -1.11
C SER A 164 -7.24 10.90 -0.28
N ASN A 165 -7.43 12.19 -0.55
CA ASN A 165 -6.79 13.24 0.22
C ASN A 165 -7.70 13.90 1.28
N GLY A 166 -8.97 13.49 1.36
CA GLY A 166 -9.93 14.01 2.34
C GLY A 166 -10.25 15.50 2.16
N ARG A 167 -9.96 16.09 1.00
CA ARG A 167 -10.31 17.48 0.68
C ARG A 167 -11.69 17.56 0.02
N SER A 168 -12.29 18.73 0.07
CA SER A 168 -13.42 19.09 -0.78
C SER A 168 -12.94 19.67 -2.12
N ASP A 169 -13.88 19.81 -3.06
CA ASP A 169 -13.65 20.55 -4.29
C ASP A 169 -13.12 21.97 -4.04
N PRO A 170 -12.25 22.49 -4.93
CA PRO A 170 -11.74 21.87 -6.17
C PRO A 170 -10.48 21.00 -5.98
N THR A 171 -10.03 20.84 -4.73
CA THR A 171 -8.78 20.14 -4.39
C THR A 171 -8.97 18.67 -4.02
N SER A 172 -10.21 18.15 -4.08
CA SER A 172 -10.52 16.74 -3.84
C SER A 172 -9.74 15.87 -4.82
N ARG A 173 -9.10 14.82 -4.32
CA ARG A 173 -8.46 13.77 -5.12
C ARG A 173 -8.78 12.42 -4.51
N SER A 174 -9.23 11.48 -5.33
CA SER A 174 -9.59 10.14 -4.88
C SER A 174 -9.60 9.11 -6.02
N TRP A 175 -9.41 7.84 -5.67
CA TRP A 175 -9.56 6.71 -6.57
C TRP A 175 -9.64 5.40 -5.78
N ASN A 176 -10.21 4.38 -6.41
CA ASN A 176 -10.41 3.05 -5.84
C ASN A 176 -9.74 1.99 -6.71
N ARG A 177 -9.12 0.98 -6.07
CA ARG A 177 -8.34 -0.07 -6.73
C ARG A 177 -8.67 -1.43 -6.14
N VAL A 178 -8.73 -2.44 -7.00
CA VAL A 178 -8.47 -3.83 -6.60
C VAL A 178 -7.05 -4.18 -7.00
N TYR A 179 -6.32 -4.90 -6.15
CA TYR A 179 -4.90 -5.12 -6.35
C TYR A 179 -4.49 -6.53 -5.93
N ALA A 180 -3.31 -6.95 -6.39
CA ALA A 180 -2.54 -8.02 -5.76
C ALA A 180 -1.18 -7.45 -5.36
N ARG A 181 -0.58 -7.97 -4.29
CA ARG A 181 0.78 -7.66 -3.84
C ARG A 181 1.51 -8.98 -3.69
N LEU A 182 2.64 -9.10 -4.37
CA LEU A 182 3.50 -10.29 -4.38
C LEU A 182 4.87 -9.86 -3.90
N MET A 183 5.40 -10.49 -2.85
CA MET A 183 6.74 -10.21 -2.32
C MET A 183 7.57 -11.48 -2.33
N ALA A 184 8.74 -11.42 -2.98
CA ALA A 184 9.69 -12.52 -3.07
C ALA A 184 11.08 -12.10 -2.60
N GLN A 185 11.87 -13.07 -2.17
CA GLN A 185 13.24 -12.86 -1.66
C GLN A 185 14.23 -13.82 -2.29
N ASN A 186 15.47 -13.36 -2.45
CA ASN A 186 16.61 -14.16 -2.89
C ASN A 186 17.90 -13.64 -2.23
N GLY A 187 18.44 -14.40 -1.28
CA GLY A 187 19.59 -13.96 -0.47
C GLY A 187 19.29 -12.62 0.20
N ASN A 188 20.10 -11.61 -0.13
CA ASN A 188 19.98 -10.25 0.41
C ASN A 188 18.95 -9.39 -0.35
N PHE A 189 18.36 -9.88 -1.44
CA PHE A 189 17.38 -9.14 -2.20
C PHE A 189 15.96 -9.42 -1.74
N GLN A 190 15.15 -8.37 -1.73
CA GLN A 190 13.71 -8.41 -1.64
C GLN A 190 13.11 -7.69 -2.84
N ALA A 191 12.12 -8.28 -3.48
CA ALA A 191 11.38 -7.66 -4.58
C ALA A 191 9.88 -7.77 -4.31
N GLN A 192 9.14 -6.70 -4.58
CA GLN A 192 7.70 -6.66 -4.48
C GLN A 192 7.10 -6.08 -5.77
N ILE A 193 6.03 -6.69 -6.25
CA ILE A 193 5.20 -6.11 -7.31
C ILE A 193 3.74 -6.04 -6.84
N LYS A 194 3.12 -4.90 -7.08
CA LYS A 194 1.73 -4.61 -6.70
C LYS A 194 0.92 -4.14 -7.91
N PRO A 195 0.47 -5.04 -8.81
CA PRO A 195 -0.44 -4.66 -9.88
C PRO A 195 -1.83 -4.30 -9.35
N TRP A 196 -2.52 -3.39 -10.03
CA TRP A 196 -3.88 -3.02 -9.71
C TRP A 196 -4.77 -2.80 -10.94
N TYR A 197 -6.06 -2.91 -10.69
CA TYR A 197 -7.11 -2.43 -11.57
C TYR A 197 -7.84 -1.28 -10.89
N ARG A 198 -7.84 -0.10 -11.53
CA ARG A 198 -8.64 1.05 -11.08
C ARG A 198 -10.12 0.76 -11.31
N ILE A 199 -10.92 0.85 -10.26
CA ILE A 199 -12.37 0.72 -10.34
C ILE A 199 -12.92 2.00 -10.98
N PRO A 200 -13.67 1.91 -12.10
CA PRO A 200 -14.24 3.08 -12.74
C PRO A 200 -15.26 3.79 -11.85
N GLU A 201 -15.23 5.12 -11.86
CA GLU A 201 -16.18 5.98 -11.16
C GLU A 201 -17.05 6.72 -12.20
N SER A 202 -18.23 7.20 -11.81
CA SER A 202 -19.04 8.03 -12.71
C SER A 202 -18.32 9.35 -12.98
N SER A 203 -18.37 9.85 -14.22
CA SER A 203 -17.65 11.08 -14.61
C SER A 203 -17.97 12.31 -13.75
N SER A 204 -19.17 12.39 -13.16
CA SER A 204 -19.57 13.47 -12.26
C SER A 204 -19.02 13.36 -10.83
N LYS A 205 -18.33 12.26 -10.50
CA LYS A 205 -17.74 11.99 -9.19
C LYS A 205 -16.26 11.60 -9.29
N ASP A 206 -15.67 11.74 -10.46
CA ASP A 206 -14.29 11.36 -10.72
C ASP A 206 -13.39 12.58 -10.59
N ASP A 207 -12.75 12.71 -9.43
CA ASP A 207 -11.89 13.84 -9.07
C ASP A 207 -10.64 13.97 -9.97
N ASN A 208 -10.23 12.86 -10.60
CA ASN A 208 -8.98 12.75 -11.34
C ASN A 208 -9.10 11.65 -12.42
N PRO A 209 -9.87 11.88 -13.49
CA PRO A 209 -10.21 10.84 -14.46
C PRO A 209 -9.03 10.29 -15.23
N ASP A 210 -7.96 11.07 -15.38
CA ASP A 210 -6.73 10.70 -16.06
C ASP A 210 -5.61 10.18 -15.13
N ILE A 211 -5.90 9.90 -13.85
CA ILE A 211 -4.89 9.46 -12.86
C ILE A 211 -4.03 8.26 -13.32
N THR A 212 -4.59 7.32 -14.08
CA THR A 212 -3.84 6.15 -14.58
C THR A 212 -2.80 6.51 -15.63
N LYS A 213 -2.87 7.69 -16.24
CA LYS A 213 -1.82 8.21 -17.13
C LYS A 213 -0.51 8.45 -16.37
N TYR A 214 -0.60 8.84 -15.08
CA TYR A 214 0.55 9.18 -14.25
C TYR A 214 0.94 8.02 -13.32
N MET A 215 -0.05 7.34 -12.73
CA MET A 215 0.21 6.26 -11.78
C MET A 215 0.46 4.91 -12.46
N GLY A 216 0.03 4.73 -13.71
CA GLY A 216 0.11 3.43 -14.38
C GLY A 216 -0.80 2.37 -13.75
N TYR A 217 -0.33 1.12 -13.77
CA TYR A 217 -1.14 -0.07 -13.44
C TYR A 217 -0.47 -1.01 -12.42
N TYR A 218 0.71 -0.64 -11.92
CA TYR A 218 1.42 -1.40 -10.89
C TYR A 218 2.45 -0.53 -10.19
N GLU A 219 2.85 -0.95 -8.99
CA GLU A 219 4.02 -0.45 -8.28
C GLU A 219 5.04 -1.59 -8.12
N ALA A 220 6.33 -1.26 -8.18
CA ALA A 220 7.41 -2.20 -7.93
C ALA A 220 8.35 -1.63 -6.88
N GLN A 221 8.79 -2.48 -5.95
CA GLN A 221 9.78 -2.15 -4.92
C GLN A 221 10.90 -3.18 -4.94
N ILE A 222 12.14 -2.72 -4.77
CA ILE A 222 13.32 -3.57 -4.65
C ILE A 222 14.11 -3.08 -3.42
N GLY A 223 14.45 -4.02 -2.54
CA GLY A 223 15.31 -3.81 -1.38
C GLY A 223 16.54 -4.70 -1.46
N TYR A 224 17.65 -4.22 -0.90
CA TYR A 224 18.89 -4.98 -0.77
C TYR A 224 19.45 -4.81 0.64
N GLU A 225 19.73 -5.91 1.33
CA GLU A 225 20.40 -5.93 2.62
C GLU A 225 21.92 -5.89 2.43
N TRP A 226 22.54 -4.78 2.86
CA TRP A 226 23.99 -4.62 2.89
C TRP A 226 24.45 -4.50 4.35
N GLY A 227 24.94 -5.59 4.93
CA GLY A 227 25.48 -5.64 6.29
C GLY A 227 24.94 -6.82 7.09
#